data_AF-O05659-F1
#
_entry.id   AF-O05659-F1
#
_cell.length_a   1.000
_cell.length_b   1.000
_cell.length_c   1.000
_cell.angle_alpha   90.00
_cell.angle_beta   90.00
_cell.angle_gamma   90.00
#
_symmetry.space_group_name_H-M   'P 1'
#
loop_
_entity.id
_entity.type
_entity.pdbx_description
1 polymer ?
#
loop_
_entity_poly.entity_id
_entity_poly.type
_entity_poly.pdbx_seq_one_letter_code
_entity_poly.pdbx_strand_id
1 'polypeptide(L)'
;SLEDMSVFPKETLETAATKMLDPGKDFTLPSIKIKGKEVITDGLALFNKDKLTGHLPLKQSVLFVLLTGKMGTSARITQKLTSDESKKTSDYLTMEISNRKLKRDLKITTDKKGNVYAHIKL
;
A
#
# COMPACT_ATOMS: atom_id res chain seq x y z
N SER A 1 -8.83 -11.94 -4.04
CA SER A 1 -7.35 -12.05 -4.15
C SER A 1 -6.68 -11.04 -3.21
N LEU A 2 -5.35 -10.91 -3.21
CA LEU A 2 -4.64 -9.89 -2.40
C LEU A 2 -4.95 -8.46 -2.87
N GLU A 3 -5.30 -8.29 -4.14
CA GLU A 3 -5.78 -7.03 -4.71
C GLU A 3 -7.19 -6.68 -4.18
N ASP A 4 -8.10 -7.66 -4.08
CA ASP A 4 -9.44 -7.42 -3.52
C ASP A 4 -9.38 -7.07 -2.02
N MET A 5 -8.37 -7.58 -1.31
CA MET A 5 -8.07 -7.25 0.08
C MET A 5 -7.24 -5.96 0.23
N SER A 6 -7.01 -5.24 -0.88
CA SER A 6 -6.25 -3.99 -0.93
C SER A 6 -4.83 -4.08 -0.37
N VAL A 7 -4.23 -5.28 -0.38
CA VAL A 7 -2.83 -5.47 -0.01
C VAL A 7 -1.93 -4.91 -1.11
N PHE A 8 -2.34 -5.10 -2.37
CA PHE A 8 -1.66 -4.59 -3.56
C PHE A 8 -2.65 -3.85 -4.47
N PRO A 9 -2.20 -2.81 -5.20
CA PRO A 9 -3.03 -2.20 -6.22
C PRO A 9 -3.19 -3.17 -7.39
N LYS A 10 -4.32 -3.07 -8.11
CA LYS A 10 -4.50 -3.81 -9.35
C LYS A 10 -3.50 -3.31 -10.41
N GLU A 11 -2.70 -4.22 -10.92
CA GLU A 11 -1.75 -3.99 -12.01
C GLU A 11 -1.71 -5.24 -12.91
N THR A 12 -1.50 -5.04 -14.22
CA THR A 12 -1.28 -6.10 -15.20
C THR A 12 0.08 -5.93 -15.87
N LEU A 13 0.51 -6.91 -16.65
CA LEU A 13 1.75 -6.82 -17.40
C LEU A 13 1.73 -5.63 -18.37
N GLU A 14 0.60 -5.43 -19.06
CA GLU A 14 0.39 -4.34 -20.00
C GLU A 14 0.43 -2.98 -19.30
N THR A 15 -0.26 -2.82 -18.15
CA THR A 15 -0.24 -1.54 -17.43
C THR A 15 1.11 -1.21 -16.85
N ALA A 16 1.88 -2.22 -16.41
CA ALA A 16 3.25 -2.06 -15.95
C ALA A 16 4.18 -1.68 -17.10
N ALA A 17 4.11 -2.39 -18.24
CA ALA A 17 4.92 -2.11 -19.42
C ALA A 17 4.68 -0.69 -19.96
N THR A 18 3.42 -0.26 -20.04
CA THR A 18 3.07 1.11 -20.46
C THR A 18 3.71 2.15 -19.54
N LYS A 19 3.63 1.98 -18.22
CA LYS A 19 4.24 2.92 -17.24
C LYS A 19 5.76 2.91 -17.25
N MET A 20 6.36 1.79 -17.63
CA MET A 20 7.81 1.68 -17.78
C MET A 20 8.32 2.46 -19.00
N LEU A 21 7.53 2.49 -20.09
CA LEU A 21 7.91 3.10 -21.37
C LEU A 21 7.45 4.56 -21.51
N ASP A 22 6.31 4.93 -20.91
CA ASP A 22 5.74 6.27 -20.96
C ASP A 22 5.92 7.02 -19.63
N PRO A 23 6.84 8.01 -19.55
CA PRO A 23 7.17 8.72 -18.32
C PRO A 23 6.04 9.67 -17.90
N GLY A 24 5.11 9.15 -17.10
CA GLY A 24 4.08 9.97 -16.44
C GLY A 24 3.80 9.55 -15.01
N LYS A 25 3.83 8.24 -14.71
CA LYS A 25 3.55 7.72 -13.37
C LYS A 25 4.30 6.42 -13.13
N ASP A 26 5.06 6.38 -12.03
CA ASP A 26 5.72 5.17 -11.57
C ASP A 26 4.71 4.06 -11.22
N PHE A 27 5.19 2.81 -11.27
CA PHE A 27 4.41 1.63 -10.95
C PHE A 27 5.00 0.86 -9.76
N THR A 28 4.17 -0.02 -9.20
CA THR A 28 4.56 -0.90 -8.11
C THR A 28 4.12 -2.31 -8.45
N LEU A 29 4.93 -3.30 -8.11
CA LEU A 29 4.56 -4.70 -8.25
C LEU A 29 4.61 -5.40 -6.88
N PRO A 30 3.81 -6.46 -6.66
CA PRO A 30 3.98 -7.31 -5.50
C PRO A 30 5.42 -7.83 -5.41
N SER A 31 6.09 -7.57 -4.28
CA SER A 31 7.36 -8.19 -3.95
C SER A 31 7.11 -9.59 -3.41
N ILE A 32 7.92 -10.56 -3.83
CA ILE A 32 7.87 -11.94 -3.36
C ILE A 32 9.24 -12.38 -2.85
N LYS A 33 9.25 -13.29 -1.89
CA LYS A 33 10.47 -13.93 -1.39
C LYS A 33 10.25 -15.41 -1.11
N ILE A 34 11.34 -16.15 -1.10
CA ILE A 34 11.34 -17.55 -0.69
C ILE A 34 11.46 -17.61 0.84
N LYS A 35 10.55 -18.34 1.49
CA LYS A 35 10.61 -18.66 2.92
C LYS A 35 10.56 -20.18 3.07
N GLY A 36 11.72 -20.78 3.31
CA GLY A 36 11.84 -22.25 3.33
C GLY A 36 11.60 -22.82 1.93
N LYS A 37 10.51 -23.59 1.76
CA LYS A 37 10.09 -24.18 0.47
C LYS A 37 8.93 -23.43 -0.18
N GLU A 38 8.49 -22.32 0.40
CA GLU A 38 7.30 -21.57 -0.06
C GLU A 38 7.70 -20.22 -0.65
N VAL A 39 6.93 -19.76 -1.64
CA VAL A 39 6.98 -18.38 -2.13
C VAL A 39 5.93 -17.59 -1.37
N ILE A 40 6.35 -16.54 -0.70
CA ILE A 40 5.47 -15.65 0.06
C ILE A 40 5.55 -14.23 -0.50
N THR A 41 4.49 -13.46 -0.28
CA THR A 41 4.50 -12.03 -0.59
C THR A 41 5.19 -11.25 0.51
N ASP A 42 5.87 -10.18 0.13
CA ASP A 42 6.69 -9.37 1.02
C ASP A 42 6.42 -7.87 0.84
N GLY A 43 5.21 -7.45 0.48
CA GLY A 43 4.88 -6.04 0.29
C GLY A 43 5.03 -5.57 -1.16
N LEU A 44 5.30 -4.28 -1.38
CA LEU A 44 5.39 -3.68 -2.72
C LEU A 44 6.83 -3.31 -3.08
N ALA A 45 7.24 -3.72 -4.27
CA ALA A 45 8.42 -3.21 -4.95
C ALA A 45 8.10 -1.88 -5.65
N LEU A 46 8.93 -0.86 -5.42
CA LEU A 46 8.79 0.47 -6.01
C LEU A 46 9.74 0.60 -7.20
N PHE A 47 9.21 1.05 -8.34
CA PHE A 47 9.98 1.21 -9.56
C PHE A 47 10.08 2.66 -9.97
N ASN A 48 11.24 3.05 -10.50
CA ASN A 48 11.41 4.26 -11.29
C ASN A 48 11.92 3.82 -12.66
N LYS A 49 11.11 4.03 -13.71
CA LYS A 49 11.32 3.42 -15.03
C LYS A 49 11.47 1.90 -14.93
N ASP A 50 12.59 1.37 -15.38
CA ASP A 50 12.94 -0.06 -15.40
C ASP A 50 13.74 -0.50 -14.15
N LYS A 51 13.91 0.37 -13.16
CA LYS A 51 14.73 0.09 -11.98
C LYS A 51 13.91 -0.05 -10.72
N LEU A 52 14.15 -1.12 -9.97
CA LEU A 52 13.73 -1.25 -8.59
C LEU A 52 14.48 -0.24 -7.72
N THR A 53 13.76 0.67 -7.05
CA THR A 53 14.36 1.76 -6.26
C THR A 53 13.97 1.71 -4.78
N GLY A 54 12.98 0.90 -4.41
CA GLY A 54 12.56 0.82 -3.03
C GLY A 54 11.56 -0.29 -2.76
N HIS A 55 11.14 -0.35 -1.51
CA HIS A 55 10.30 -1.41 -0.98
C HIS A 55 9.38 -0.87 0.12
N LEU A 56 8.10 -1.25 0.06
CA LEU A 56 7.13 -1.00 1.13
C LEU A 56 6.76 -2.33 1.79
N PRO A 57 6.95 -2.49 3.11
CA PRO A 57 6.44 -3.64 3.84
C PRO A 57 4.92 -3.80 3.70
N LEU A 58 4.41 -5.02 3.93
CA LEU A 58 2.98 -5.35 3.78
C LEU A 58 2.02 -4.36 4.45
N LYS A 59 2.30 -3.96 5.70
CA LYS A 59 1.46 -3.00 6.43
C LYS A 59 1.38 -1.63 5.74
N GLN A 60 2.52 -1.15 5.22
CA GLN A 60 2.58 0.11 4.49
C GLN A 60 1.95 -0.01 3.09
N SER A 61 1.99 -1.21 2.50
CA SER A 61 1.36 -1.50 1.20
C SER A 61 -0.16 -1.33 1.25
N VAL A 62 -0.81 -1.82 2.32
CA VAL A 62 -2.26 -1.61 2.52
C VAL A 62 -2.60 -0.12 2.61
N LEU A 63 -1.83 0.64 3.41
CA LEU A 63 -2.03 2.08 3.55
C LEU A 63 -1.83 2.81 2.21
N PHE A 64 -0.79 2.45 1.46
CA PHE A 64 -0.51 2.99 0.13
C PHE A 64 -1.72 2.82 -0.79
N VAL A 65 -2.28 1.62 -0.88
CA VAL A 65 -3.46 1.35 -1.73
C VAL A 65 -4.66 2.20 -1.31
N LEU A 66 -4.93 2.31 -0.01
CA LEU A 66 -6.01 3.17 0.52
C LEU A 66 -5.82 4.64 0.11
N LEU A 67 -4.60 5.17 0.23
CA LEU A 67 -4.29 6.57 -0.10
C LEU A 67 -4.38 6.85 -1.60
N THR A 68 -4.07 5.86 -2.46
CA THR A 68 -4.18 6.02 -3.92
C THR A 68 -5.63 6.10 -4.43
N GLY A 69 -6.61 5.72 -3.60
CA GLY A 69 -8.01 5.59 -4.01
C GLY A 69 -8.29 4.38 -4.92
N LYS A 70 -7.34 3.46 -5.07
CA LYS A 70 -7.48 2.22 -5.86
C LYS A 70 -7.82 1.00 -5.00
N MET A 71 -8.55 1.21 -3.92
CA MET A 71 -8.93 0.14 -2.99
C MET A 71 -9.70 -0.98 -3.71
N GLY A 72 -9.45 -2.22 -3.32
CA GLY A 72 -10.26 -3.39 -3.67
C GLY A 72 -11.62 -3.37 -2.97
N THR A 73 -12.12 -4.53 -2.57
CA THR A 73 -13.41 -4.66 -1.85
C THR A 73 -13.27 -4.28 -0.38
N SER A 74 -12.18 -4.69 0.25
CA SER A 74 -11.90 -4.46 1.67
C SER A 74 -10.42 -4.20 1.92
N ALA A 75 -10.11 -3.67 3.09
CA ALA A 75 -8.75 -3.55 3.61
C ALA A 75 -8.78 -3.83 5.11
N ARG A 76 -7.71 -4.44 5.62
CA ARG A 76 -7.54 -4.70 7.05
C ARG A 76 -6.19 -4.16 7.51
N ILE A 77 -6.21 -3.35 8.56
CA ILE A 77 -5.01 -2.86 9.24
C ILE A 77 -5.06 -3.36 10.68
N THR A 78 -4.06 -4.15 11.07
CA THR A 78 -3.92 -4.65 12.44
C THR A 78 -2.66 -4.07 13.07
N GLN A 79 -2.83 -3.35 14.17
CA GLN A 79 -1.78 -2.68 14.91
C GLN A 79 -1.75 -3.16 16.35
N LYS A 80 -0.55 -3.44 16.87
CA LYS A 80 -0.34 -3.72 18.28
C LYS A 80 -0.34 -2.38 19.05
N LEU A 81 -1.09 -2.31 20.12
CA LEU A 81 -1.29 -1.12 20.95
C LEU A 81 -0.20 -0.94 22.00
N THR A 82 0.35 -2.04 22.52
CA THR A 82 1.38 -2.04 23.57
C THR A 82 2.69 -2.65 23.07
N SER A 83 3.81 -2.08 23.49
CA SER A 83 5.13 -2.65 23.25
C SER A 83 5.44 -3.81 24.19
N ASP A 84 4.65 -3.96 25.27
CA ASP A 84 4.87 -4.95 26.32
C ASP A 84 4.76 -6.39 25.81
N GLU A 85 5.60 -7.26 26.34
CA GLU A 85 5.70 -8.66 25.90
C GLU A 85 4.55 -9.55 26.42
N SER A 86 3.67 -9.02 27.28
CA SER A 86 2.51 -9.77 27.75
C SER A 86 1.59 -10.06 26.55
N LYS A 87 1.57 -11.32 26.09
CA LYS A 87 0.85 -11.79 24.90
C LYS A 87 -0.67 -11.84 25.11
N LYS A 88 -1.30 -10.74 25.50
CA LYS A 88 -2.77 -10.68 25.63
C LYS A 88 -3.37 -10.28 24.29
N THR A 89 -4.39 -11.02 23.84
CA THR A 89 -5.12 -10.75 22.59
C THR A 89 -5.80 -9.36 22.60
N SER A 90 -6.04 -8.79 23.79
CA SER A 90 -6.55 -7.42 24.01
C SER A 90 -5.65 -6.32 23.44
N ASP A 91 -4.39 -6.62 23.11
CA ASP A 91 -3.39 -5.62 22.80
C ASP A 91 -3.33 -5.28 21.30
N TYR A 92 -4.29 -5.75 20.52
CA TYR A 92 -4.37 -5.49 19.08
C TYR A 92 -5.64 -4.73 18.72
N LEU A 93 -5.47 -3.64 17.98
CA LEU A 93 -6.53 -2.97 17.27
C LEU A 93 -6.55 -3.44 15.82
N THR A 94 -7.69 -3.96 15.38
CA THR A 94 -7.92 -4.26 13.96
C THR A 94 -8.98 -3.32 13.42
N MET A 95 -8.63 -2.62 12.35
CA MET A 95 -9.54 -1.78 11.57
C MET A 95 -9.88 -2.48 10.27
N GLU A 96 -11.18 -2.67 10.02
CA GLU A 96 -11.69 -3.20 8.77
C GLU A 96 -12.39 -2.09 7.99
N ILE A 97 -11.98 -1.92 6.75
CA ILE A 97 -12.45 -0.86 5.87
C ILE A 97 -13.12 -1.53 4.68
N SER A 98 -14.32 -1.08 4.33
CA SER A 98 -15.04 -1.51 3.13
C SER A 98 -15.08 -0.36 2.13
N ASN A 99 -14.85 -0.68 0.86
CA ASN A 99 -14.86 0.33 -0.21
C ASN A 99 -16.22 1.03 -0.38
N ARG A 100 -17.32 0.40 0.05
CA ARG A 100 -18.68 0.99 0.04
C ARG A 100 -18.84 2.12 1.06
N LYS A 101 -17.98 2.16 2.08
CA LYS A 101 -18.07 3.13 3.20
C LYS A 101 -16.94 4.16 3.19
N LEU A 102 -15.86 3.91 2.45
CA LEU A 102 -14.70 4.79 2.41
C LEU A 102 -15.00 6.06 1.60
N LYS A 103 -14.87 7.23 2.22
CA LYS A 103 -14.98 8.53 1.55
C LYS A 103 -13.65 9.26 1.68
N ARG A 104 -12.76 9.04 0.70
CA ARG A 104 -11.43 9.66 0.70
C ARG A 104 -11.47 11.06 0.10
N ASP A 105 -10.97 12.04 0.84
CA ASP A 105 -10.58 13.36 0.35
C ASP A 105 -9.07 13.55 0.60
N LEU A 106 -8.31 13.83 -0.47
CA LEU A 106 -6.87 14.11 -0.40
C LEU A 106 -6.62 15.44 -1.07
N LYS A 107 -6.20 16.42 -0.27
CA LYS A 107 -5.74 17.70 -0.77
C LYS A 107 -4.26 17.83 -0.55
N ILE A 108 -3.53 17.96 -1.65
CA ILE A 108 -2.10 18.25 -1.64
C ILE A 108 -1.92 19.75 -1.81
N THR A 109 -1.13 20.37 -0.93
CA THR A 109 -0.71 21.77 -1.07
C THR A 109 0.80 21.85 -0.97
N THR A 110 1.37 22.91 -1.55
CA THR A 110 2.80 23.18 -1.48
C THR A 110 3.04 24.61 -1.03
N ASP A 111 4.03 24.83 -0.19
CA ASP A 111 4.47 26.20 0.11
C ASP A 111 5.50 26.72 -0.92
N LYS A 112 5.87 28.00 -0.79
CA LYS A 112 6.84 28.64 -1.69
C LYS A 112 8.25 28.04 -1.61
N LYS A 113 8.56 27.24 -0.58
CA LYS A 113 9.85 26.55 -0.40
C LYS A 113 9.82 25.13 -0.99
N GLY A 114 8.68 24.69 -1.51
CA GLY A 114 8.51 23.35 -2.08
C GLY A 114 8.18 22.28 -1.03
N ASN A 115 7.87 22.63 0.22
CA ASN A 115 7.39 21.64 1.17
C ASN A 115 6.00 21.17 0.76
N VAL A 116 5.77 19.85 0.82
CA VAL A 116 4.51 19.22 0.42
C VAL A 116 3.69 18.90 1.67
N TYR A 117 2.43 19.33 1.70
CA TYR A 117 1.48 19.06 2.76
C TYR A 117 0.32 18.23 2.22
N ALA A 118 0.01 17.13 2.90
CA ALA A 118 -1.11 16.26 2.55
C ALA A 118 -2.20 16.36 3.61
N HIS A 119 -3.36 16.89 3.23
CA HIS A 119 -4.56 16.86 4.06
C HIS A 119 -5.41 15.66 3.64
N ILE A 120 -5.53 14.70 4.55
CA ILE A 120 -6.20 13.42 4.30
C ILE A 120 -7.45 13.32 5.19
N LYS A 121 -8.60 13.09 4.57
CA LYS A 121 -9.83 12.67 5.24
C LYS A 121 -10.20 11.28 4.70
N LEU A 122 -10.34 10.31 5.60
CA LEU A 122 -10.70 8.92 5.30
C LEU A 122 -12.14 8.63 5.75
#